data_AF-A0A6V8P2U8-F1
#
_entry.id   AF-A0A6V8P2U8-F1
#
_cell.length_a   1.000
_cell.length_b   1.000
_cell.length_c   1.000
_cell.angle_alpha   90.00
_cell.angle_beta   90.00
_cell.angle_gamma   90.00
#
_symmetry.space_group_name_H-M   'P 1'
#
loop_
_entity.id
_entity.type
_entity.pdbx_description
1 polymer ?
#
loop_
_entity_poly.entity_id
_entity_poly.type
_entity_poly.pdbx_seq_one_letter_code
_entity_poly.pdbx_strand_id
1 'polypeptide(L)'
;MLFVPNKLLLEKAMAEGYAVGAFNTNNLETTRAIVRAARELDSPLILATSEGAINYAGINNLKTMAEIAAQESGLPISLHLDHGTSLEIVMRCIRHGWSSVMYDGSKLPFEENVANARQVVELAHLVGVSVEGELGRLVGVEDNI
;
A
#
# COMPACT_ATOMS: atom_id res chain seq x y z
N MET A 1 -8.83 -8.80 10.62
CA MET A 1 -8.02 -8.78 9.38
C MET A 1 -6.57 -8.94 9.77
N LEU A 2 -5.77 -9.65 8.96
CA LEU A 2 -4.34 -9.83 9.25
C LEU A 2 -3.55 -8.53 9.11
N PHE A 3 -3.77 -7.80 8.01
CA PHE A 3 -3.19 -6.47 7.81
C PHE A 3 -4.05 -5.37 8.42
N VAL A 4 -3.42 -4.32 8.91
CA VAL A 4 -4.08 -3.12 9.44
C VAL A 4 -4.14 -2.01 8.39
N PRO A 5 -5.20 -1.19 8.35
CA PRO A 5 -5.26 -0.04 7.44
C PRO A 5 -4.18 1.01 7.77
N ASN A 6 -3.64 1.68 6.76
CA ASN A 6 -2.64 2.76 6.94
C ASN A 6 -3.13 3.81 7.96
N LYS A 7 -4.43 4.13 7.98
CA LYS A 7 -5.04 5.04 8.96
C LYS A 7 -4.61 4.75 10.40
N LEU A 8 -4.64 3.47 10.82
CA LEU A 8 -4.27 3.08 12.19
C LEU A 8 -2.80 3.38 12.48
N LEU A 9 -1.92 3.06 11.53
CA LEU A 9 -0.48 3.26 11.67
C LEU A 9 -0.11 4.75 11.68
N LEU A 10 -0.72 5.53 10.76
CA LEU A 10 -0.40 6.93 10.54
C LEU A 10 -1.01 7.85 11.61
N GLU A 11 -2.20 7.54 12.15
CA GLU A 11 -2.77 8.31 13.26
C GLU A 11 -1.88 8.23 14.51
N LYS A 12 -1.36 7.02 14.82
CA LYS A 12 -0.40 6.84 15.91
C LYS A 12 0.91 7.59 15.64
N ALA A 13 1.46 7.43 14.43
CA ALA A 13 2.69 8.08 14.03
C ALA A 13 2.62 9.62 14.13
N MET A 14 1.50 10.20 13.69
CA MET A 14 1.24 11.64 13.80
C MET A 14 1.13 12.08 15.27
N ALA A 15 0.43 11.33 16.11
CA ALA A 15 0.26 11.66 17.52
C ALA A 15 1.57 11.59 18.32
N GLU A 16 2.47 10.68 17.96
CA GLU A 16 3.74 10.42 18.67
C GLU A 16 4.95 11.08 17.99
N GLY A 17 4.77 11.75 16.84
CA GLY A 17 5.82 12.53 16.18
C GLY A 17 6.87 11.71 15.43
N TYR A 18 6.46 10.62 14.78
CA TYR A 18 7.33 9.79 13.94
C TYR A 18 6.70 9.50 12.56
N ALA A 19 7.47 8.84 11.68
CA ALA A 19 7.00 8.37 10.38
C ALA A 19 7.06 6.83 10.31
N VAL A 20 6.14 6.23 9.55
CA VAL A 20 6.14 4.78 9.28
C VAL A 20 6.79 4.55 7.92
N GLY A 21 7.79 3.68 7.85
CA GLY A 21 8.42 3.33 6.59
C GLY A 21 7.49 2.55 5.68
N ALA A 22 7.37 2.98 4.42
CA ALA A 22 6.77 2.23 3.32
C ALA A 22 7.88 1.68 2.43
N PHE A 23 7.96 0.36 2.30
CA PHE A 23 9.00 -0.30 1.51
C PHE A 23 8.38 -1.22 0.47
N ASN A 24 8.75 -1.04 -0.80
CA ASN A 24 8.26 -1.87 -1.89
C ASN A 24 8.85 -3.28 -1.83
N THR A 25 8.01 -4.28 -2.07
CA THR A 25 8.42 -5.68 -2.19
C THR A 25 8.03 -6.27 -3.53
N ASN A 26 8.89 -7.16 -4.04
CA ASN A 26 8.72 -7.81 -5.35
C ASN A 26 8.89 -9.33 -5.29
N ASN A 27 9.54 -9.88 -4.25
CA ASN A 27 9.88 -11.29 -4.14
C ASN A 27 10.09 -11.72 -2.68
N LEU A 28 10.48 -12.98 -2.48
CA LEU A 28 10.64 -13.58 -1.15
C LEU A 28 11.76 -12.93 -0.35
N GLU A 29 12.89 -12.71 -0.98
CA GLU A 29 14.08 -12.16 -0.34
C GLU A 29 13.82 -10.74 0.16
N THR A 30 13.23 -9.89 -0.68
CA THR A 30 12.88 -8.51 -0.32
C THR A 30 11.82 -8.46 0.79
N THR A 31 10.74 -9.23 0.66
CA THR A 31 9.70 -9.30 1.69
C THR A 31 10.27 -9.69 3.05
N ARG A 32 11.09 -10.75 3.10
CA ARG A 32 11.70 -11.23 4.34
C ARG A 32 12.69 -10.23 4.92
N ALA A 33 13.50 -9.58 4.07
CA ALA A 33 14.46 -8.59 4.54
C ALA A 33 13.75 -7.40 5.22
N ILE A 34 12.73 -6.84 4.57
CA ILE A 34 11.95 -5.71 5.10
C ILE A 34 11.29 -6.08 6.43
N VAL A 35 10.57 -7.20 6.47
CA VAL A 35 9.80 -7.61 7.66
C VAL A 35 10.73 -8.01 8.82
N ARG A 36 11.87 -8.64 8.55
CA ARG A 36 12.87 -8.95 9.58
C ARG A 36 13.48 -7.68 10.18
N ALA A 37 13.86 -6.71 9.34
CA ALA A 37 14.39 -5.43 9.82
C ALA A 37 13.36 -4.69 10.68
N ALA A 38 12.10 -4.65 10.24
CA ALA A 38 11.01 -4.08 11.04
C ALA A 38 10.85 -4.80 12.39
N ARG A 39 11.00 -6.13 12.41
CA ARG A 39 10.90 -6.94 13.63
C ARG A 39 12.05 -6.71 14.59
N GLU A 40 13.27 -6.64 14.09
CA GLU A 40 14.47 -6.34 14.92
C GLU A 40 14.38 -4.98 15.61
N LEU A 41 13.67 -4.03 14.99
CA LEU A 41 13.46 -2.68 15.52
C LEU A 41 12.12 -2.49 16.25
N ASP A 42 11.30 -3.54 16.36
CA ASP A 42 9.92 -3.48 16.87
C ASP A 42 9.09 -2.33 16.27
N SER A 43 9.25 -2.11 14.96
CA SER A 43 8.64 -0.99 14.23
C SER A 43 7.36 -1.42 13.49
N PRO A 44 6.31 -0.57 13.45
CA PRO A 44 5.24 -0.74 12.46
C PRO A 44 5.81 -0.63 11.04
N LEU A 45 5.11 -1.23 10.07
CA LEU A 45 5.57 -1.32 8.68
C LEU A 45 4.41 -1.17 7.69
N ILE A 46 4.64 -0.40 6.63
CA ILE A 46 3.84 -0.44 5.40
C ILE A 46 4.63 -1.25 4.37
N LEU A 47 4.10 -2.41 4.00
CA LEU A 47 4.66 -3.25 2.94
C LEU A 47 3.94 -2.89 1.64
N ALA A 48 4.65 -2.22 0.74
CA ALA A 48 4.09 -1.67 -0.49
C ALA A 48 4.32 -2.58 -1.70
N THR A 49 3.41 -2.55 -2.67
CA THR A 49 3.54 -3.25 -3.95
C THR A 49 3.10 -2.33 -5.07
N SER A 50 3.92 -2.14 -6.09
CA SER A 50 3.53 -1.41 -7.30
C SER A 50 2.76 -2.31 -8.28
N GLU A 51 2.13 -1.72 -9.29
CA GLU A 51 1.54 -2.49 -10.39
C GLU A 51 2.57 -3.39 -11.10
N GLY A 52 3.79 -2.88 -11.28
CA GLY A 52 4.93 -3.62 -11.84
C GLY A 52 5.27 -4.86 -11.00
N ALA A 53 5.32 -4.71 -9.67
CA ALA A 53 5.53 -5.82 -8.76
C ALA A 53 4.44 -6.88 -8.91
N ILE A 54 3.18 -6.44 -8.98
CA ILE A 54 2.02 -7.35 -9.13
C ILE A 54 2.06 -8.08 -10.47
N ASN A 55 2.46 -7.41 -11.55
CA ASN A 55 2.61 -8.02 -12.87
C ASN A 55 3.78 -9.02 -12.92
N TYR A 56 4.88 -8.71 -12.23
CA TYR A 56 6.06 -9.57 -12.15
C TYR A 56 5.81 -10.83 -11.32
N ALA A 57 5.40 -10.65 -10.07
CA ALA A 57 5.30 -11.75 -9.09
C ALA A 57 3.93 -12.41 -9.06
N GLY A 58 2.87 -11.73 -9.51
CA GLY A 58 1.49 -12.17 -9.40
C GLY A 58 0.86 -11.79 -8.05
N ILE A 59 -0.37 -11.28 -8.11
CA ILE A 59 -1.08 -10.73 -6.93
C ILE A 59 -1.22 -11.75 -5.78
N ASN A 60 -1.54 -13.01 -6.11
CA ASN A 60 -1.69 -14.07 -5.10
C ASN A 60 -0.37 -14.44 -4.42
N ASN A 61 0.73 -14.41 -5.16
CA ASN A 61 2.05 -14.74 -4.62
C ASN A 61 2.52 -13.63 -3.68
N LEU A 62 2.40 -12.35 -4.09
CA LEU A 62 2.70 -11.20 -3.23
C LEU A 62 1.86 -11.23 -1.96
N LYS A 63 0.55 -11.43 -2.10
CA LYS A 63 -0.38 -11.54 -0.98
C LYS A 63 0.05 -12.62 -0.01
N THR A 64 0.18 -13.86 -0.48
CA THR A 64 0.47 -15.01 0.38
C THR A 64 1.81 -14.86 1.09
N MET A 65 2.81 -14.36 0.37
CA MET A 65 4.13 -14.09 0.92
C MET A 65 4.12 -12.99 1.99
N ALA A 66 3.39 -11.90 1.76
CA ALA A 66 3.19 -10.84 2.73
C ALA A 66 2.44 -11.35 3.97
N GLU A 67 1.43 -12.22 3.81
CA GLU A 67 0.69 -12.78 4.93
C GLU A 67 1.57 -13.66 5.82
N ILE A 68 2.36 -14.56 5.22
CA ILE A 68 3.28 -15.42 5.96
C ILE A 68 4.28 -14.56 6.73
N ALA A 69 4.91 -13.58 6.07
CA ALA A 69 5.88 -12.71 6.73
C ALA A 69 5.24 -11.90 7.87
N ALA A 70 4.03 -11.38 7.67
CA ALA A 70 3.32 -10.64 8.71
C ALA A 70 2.99 -11.51 9.93
N GLN A 71 2.50 -12.74 9.70
CA GLN A 71 2.21 -13.70 10.78
C GLN A 71 3.46 -14.07 11.57
N GLU A 72 4.58 -14.32 10.89
CA GLU A 72 5.86 -14.64 11.55
C GLU A 72 6.40 -13.46 12.38
N SER A 73 6.14 -12.23 11.95
CA SER A 73 6.63 -11.03 12.64
C SER A 73 5.85 -10.70 13.91
N GLY A 74 4.53 -10.91 13.93
CA GLY A 74 3.64 -10.44 15.00
C GLY A 74 3.51 -8.91 15.10
N LEU A 75 4.00 -8.15 14.11
CA LEU A 75 3.95 -6.69 14.07
C LEU A 75 2.63 -6.19 13.43
N PRO A 76 2.23 -4.94 13.72
CA PRO A 76 1.18 -4.27 12.95
C PRO A 76 1.73 -3.88 11.56
N ILE A 77 1.29 -4.61 10.52
CA ILE A 77 1.72 -4.39 9.13
C ILE A 77 0.52 -3.99 8.26
N SER A 78 0.70 -2.98 7.40
CA SER A 78 -0.22 -2.71 6.29
C SER A 78 0.31 -3.30 4.99
N LEU A 79 -0.59 -3.87 4.17
CA LEU A 79 -0.30 -4.20 2.78
C LEU A 79 -0.90 -3.13 1.87
N HIS A 80 -0.04 -2.42 1.15
CA HIS A 80 -0.36 -1.19 0.42
C HIS A 80 -0.13 -1.32 -1.09
N LEU A 81 -1.10 -0.87 -1.91
CA LEU A 81 -0.93 -0.74 -3.36
C LEU A 81 -0.33 0.64 -3.62
N ASP A 82 0.86 0.66 -4.19
CA ASP A 82 1.62 1.87 -4.51
C ASP A 82 1.35 2.31 -5.95
N HIS A 83 1.09 3.61 -6.15
CA HIS A 83 0.77 4.25 -7.44
C HIS A 83 -0.28 3.50 -8.30
N GLY A 84 -1.45 3.17 -7.72
CA GLY A 84 -2.53 2.56 -8.49
C GLY A 84 -3.14 3.50 -9.52
N THR A 85 -2.94 3.23 -10.81
CA THR A 85 -3.29 4.14 -11.92
C THR A 85 -4.76 4.09 -12.34
N SER A 86 -5.51 3.06 -11.91
CA SER A 86 -6.90 2.85 -12.32
C SER A 86 -7.78 2.30 -11.21
N LEU A 87 -9.09 2.53 -11.34
CA LEU A 87 -10.07 1.93 -10.43
C LEU A 87 -10.01 0.39 -10.47
N GLU A 88 -9.70 -0.20 -11.63
CA GLU A 88 -9.63 -1.65 -11.80
C GLU A 88 -8.55 -2.28 -10.91
N ILE A 89 -7.31 -1.78 -10.97
CA ILE A 89 -6.21 -2.34 -10.17
C ILE A 89 -6.41 -2.11 -8.68
N VAL A 90 -6.95 -0.93 -8.31
CA VAL A 90 -7.29 -0.60 -6.91
C VAL A 90 -8.32 -1.59 -6.37
N MET A 91 -9.43 -1.79 -7.09
CA MET A 91 -10.47 -2.74 -6.68
C MET A 91 -9.97 -4.17 -6.70
N ARG A 92 -9.06 -4.53 -7.62
CA ARG A 92 -8.41 -5.84 -7.64
C ARG A 92 -7.61 -6.07 -6.37
N CYS A 93 -6.81 -5.10 -5.92
CA CYS A 93 -6.01 -5.23 -4.70
C CYS A 93 -6.89 -5.31 -3.44
N ILE A 94 -7.92 -4.46 -3.34
CA ILE A 94 -8.91 -4.53 -2.25
C ILE A 94 -9.52 -5.93 -2.15
N ARG A 95 -9.98 -6.49 -3.28
CA ARG A 95 -10.56 -7.84 -3.33
C ARG A 95 -9.59 -8.95 -2.91
N HIS A 96 -8.29 -8.76 -3.09
CA HIS A 96 -7.27 -9.74 -2.71
C HIS A 96 -6.76 -9.56 -1.28
N GLY A 97 -7.23 -8.54 -0.55
CA GLY A 97 -6.93 -8.37 0.87
C GLY A 97 -5.90 -7.30 1.20
N TRP A 98 -5.60 -6.38 0.27
CA TRP A 98 -4.85 -5.16 0.60
C TRP A 98 -5.64 -4.33 1.60
N SER A 99 -4.99 -3.90 2.68
CA SER A 99 -5.57 -3.06 3.72
C SER A 99 -5.43 -1.56 3.44
N SER A 100 -4.61 -1.20 2.45
CA SER A 100 -4.45 0.16 1.96
C SER A 100 -4.21 0.18 0.46
N VAL A 101 -4.65 1.24 -0.20
CA VAL A 101 -4.40 1.50 -1.62
C VAL A 101 -4.08 2.96 -1.86
N MET A 102 -3.22 3.24 -2.82
CA MET A 102 -3.05 4.56 -3.41
C MET A 102 -3.76 4.61 -4.76
N TYR A 103 -4.55 5.65 -4.99
CA TYR A 103 -4.98 6.02 -6.34
C TYR A 103 -4.16 7.22 -6.81
N ASP A 104 -3.38 6.99 -7.86
CA ASP A 104 -2.55 8.02 -8.47
C ASP A 104 -3.21 8.55 -9.75
N GLY A 105 -4.01 9.60 -9.57
CA GLY A 105 -4.59 10.40 -10.64
C GLY A 105 -3.78 11.67 -10.95
N SER A 106 -2.54 11.80 -10.48
CA SER A 106 -1.73 13.03 -10.58
C SER A 106 -1.51 13.54 -12.01
N LYS A 107 -1.60 12.64 -12.99
CA LYS A 107 -1.46 12.96 -14.42
C LYS A 107 -2.75 13.54 -15.03
N LEU A 108 -3.90 13.36 -14.37
CA LEU A 108 -5.21 13.83 -14.82
C LEU A 108 -5.45 15.32 -14.49
N PRO A 109 -6.40 15.98 -15.18
CA PRO A 109 -6.93 17.25 -14.72
C PRO A 109 -7.45 17.15 -13.28
N PHE A 110 -7.31 18.22 -12.50
CA PHE A 110 -7.65 18.24 -11.07
C PHE A 110 -9.05 17.68 -10.76
N GLU A 111 -10.08 18.16 -11.48
CA GLU A 111 -11.47 17.72 -11.25
C GLU A 111 -11.67 16.23 -11.54
N GLU A 112 -10.95 15.69 -12.52
CA GLU A 112 -11.02 14.27 -12.87
C GLU A 112 -10.29 13.41 -11.82
N ASN A 113 -9.13 13.86 -11.34
CA ASN A 113 -8.42 13.22 -10.23
C ASN A 113 -9.30 13.17 -8.98
N VAL A 114 -9.90 14.30 -8.59
CA VAL A 114 -10.80 14.37 -7.41
C VAL A 114 -12.01 13.46 -7.57
N ALA A 115 -12.66 13.44 -8.74
CA ALA A 115 -13.81 12.58 -9.00
C ALA A 115 -13.46 11.08 -8.87
N ASN A 116 -12.35 10.66 -9.47
CA ASN A 116 -11.90 9.27 -9.43
C ASN A 116 -11.42 8.86 -8.03
N ALA A 117 -10.61 9.70 -7.38
CA ALA A 117 -10.15 9.47 -6.01
C ALA A 117 -11.34 9.35 -5.05
N ARG A 118 -12.36 10.20 -5.19
CA ARG A 118 -13.58 10.12 -4.39
C ARG A 118 -14.30 8.78 -4.58
N GLN A 119 -14.42 8.29 -5.81
CA GLN A 119 -15.04 6.99 -6.07
C GLN A 119 -14.25 5.85 -5.40
N VAL A 120 -12.91 5.90 -5.45
CA VAL A 120 -12.05 4.94 -4.76
C VAL A 120 -12.28 4.99 -3.24
N VAL A 121 -12.30 6.19 -2.65
CA VAL A 121 -12.55 6.41 -1.22
C VAL A 121 -13.89 5.83 -0.80
N GLU A 122 -14.96 6.13 -1.54
CA GLU A 122 -16.31 5.63 -1.24
C GLU A 122 -16.34 4.10 -1.21
N LEU A 123 -15.70 3.43 -2.18
CA LEU A 123 -15.69 1.96 -2.25
C LEU A 123 -14.77 1.31 -1.21
N ALA A 124 -13.57 1.85 -1.01
CA ALA A 124 -12.58 1.30 -0.08
C ALA A 124 -13.03 1.43 1.39
N HIS A 125 -13.64 2.57 1.75
CA HIS A 125 -14.08 2.81 3.12
C HIS A 125 -15.25 1.89 3.54
N LEU A 126 -16.09 1.43 2.60
CA LEU A 126 -17.14 0.45 2.90
C LEU A 126 -16.59 -0.88 3.44
N VAL A 127 -15.33 -1.19 3.15
CA VAL A 127 -14.65 -2.42 3.58
C VAL A 127 -13.46 -2.15 4.51
N GLY A 128 -13.33 -0.91 5.02
CA GLY A 128 -12.31 -0.55 6.01
C GLY A 128 -10.89 -0.41 5.46
N VAL A 129 -10.72 -0.26 4.14
CA VAL A 129 -9.41 -0.07 3.49
C VAL A 129 -9.04 1.41 3.48
N SER A 130 -7.78 1.74 3.80
CA SER A 130 -7.28 3.13 3.70
C SER A 130 -6.99 3.52 2.25
N VAL A 131 -7.20 4.80 1.94
CA VAL A 131 -6.89 5.36 0.62
C VAL A 131 -5.88 6.49 0.76
N GLU A 132 -4.87 6.45 -0.09
CA GLU A 132 -3.94 7.54 -0.37
C GLU A 132 -4.23 8.11 -1.76
N GLY A 133 -4.03 9.41 -1.95
CA GLY A 133 -4.18 10.08 -3.24
C GLY A 133 -3.13 11.16 -3.41
N GLU A 134 -2.74 11.40 -4.65
CA GLU A 134 -1.69 12.36 -5.00
C GLU A 134 -2.24 13.62 -5.66
N LEU A 135 -1.75 14.78 -5.22
CA LEU A 135 -1.97 16.08 -5.86
C LEU A 135 -0.63 16.79 -6.07
N GLY A 136 -0.33 17.14 -7.32
CA GLY A 136 1.00 17.56 -7.75
C GLY A 136 1.64 16.50 -8.63
N ARG A 137 2.88 16.73 -9.09
CA ARG A 137 3.66 15.70 -9.78
C ARG A 137 5.04 15.65 -9.17
N LEU A 138 5.51 14.46 -8.84
CA LEU A 138 6.92 14.25 -8.55
C LEU A 138 7.70 14.37 -9.88
N VAL A 139 8.78 15.14 -9.87
CA VAL A 139 9.65 15.30 -11.04
C VAL A 139 10.87 14.40 -10.83
N GLY A 140 10.87 13.22 -11.46
CA GLY A 140 11.93 12.21 -11.35
C GLY A 140 11.75 11.07 -12.37
N VAL A 141 12.72 10.17 -12.45
CA VAL A 141 12.58 8.90 -13.20
C VAL A 141 11.71 7.98 -12.34
N GLU A 142 10.40 8.16 -12.41
CA GLU A 142 9.47 7.13 -11.99
C GLU A 142 9.65 5.98 -12.98
N ASP A 143 10.08 4.82 -12.49
CA ASP A 143 10.36 3.64 -13.30
C ASP A 143 9.17 3.31 -14.21
N ASN A 144 9.26 3.74 -15.48
CA ASN A 144 8.38 3.42 -16.60
C ASN A 144 6.86 3.38 -16.28
N ILE A 145 6.27 4.55 -16.04
CA ILE A 145 4.86 4.81 -16.36
C ILE A 145 4.78 5.56 -17.69
#